data_AF-A0A924XTP5-F1
#
_entry.id   AF-A0A924XTP5-F1
#
_cell.length_a   1.000
_cell.length_b   1.000
_cell.length_c   1.000
_cell.angle_alpha   90.00
_cell.angle_beta   90.00
_cell.angle_gamma   90.00
#
_symmetry.space_group_name_H-M   'P 1'
#
loop_
_entity.id
_entity.type
_entity.pdbx_description
1 polymer ?
#
loop_
_entity_poly.entity_id
_entity_poly.type
_entity_poly.pdbx_seq_one_letter_code
_entity_poly.pdbx_strand_id
1 'polypeptide(L)' 'MSAEEIKQFWRGFCQRRKIGADVIAKGEAIIEKDPDYWADQTMGDLLDNISGKAPG' A
#
# COMPACT_ATOMS: atom_id res chain seq x y z
N MET A 1 9.96 -8.05 0.51
CA MET A 1 8.87 -8.61 1.34
C MET A 1 8.10 -9.60 0.48
N SER A 2 7.44 -10.61 1.05
CA SER A 2 6.51 -11.42 0.26
C SER A 2 5.21 -10.65 -0.04
N ALA A 3 4.56 -10.98 -1.16
CA ALA A 3 3.27 -10.40 -1.51
C ALA A 3 2.21 -10.60 -0.41
N GLU A 4 2.23 -11.75 0.29
CA GLU A 4 1.29 -12.04 1.36
C GLU A 4 1.49 -11.15 2.59
N GLU A 5 2.74 -10.88 2.98
CA GLU A 5 3.03 -9.93 4.07
C GLU A 5 2.50 -8.54 3.75
N ILE A 6 2.68 -8.08 2.51
CA ILE A 6 2.18 -6.77 2.05
C ILE A 6 0.65 -6.74 2.06
N LYS A 7 -0.01 -7.81 1.59
CA LYS A 7 -1.48 -7.92 1.65
C LYS A 7 -2.01 -7.88 3.07
N GLN A 8 -1.31 -8.46 4.05
CA GLN A 8 -1.72 -8.36 5.45
C GLN A 8 -1.68 -6.92 5.96
N PHE A 9 -0.64 -6.14 5.62
CA PHE A 9 -0.60 -4.72 5.92
C PHE A 9 -1.74 -3.94 5.26
N TRP A 10 -2.01 -4.22 3.98
CA TRP A 10 -3.10 -3.62 3.22
C TRP A 10 -4.48 -3.90 3.84
N ARG A 11 -4.76 -5.17 4.16
CA ARG A 11 -6.00 -5.59 4.85
C ARG A 11 -6.16 -4.86 6.18
N GLY A 12 -5.11 -4.83 7.00
CA GLY A 12 -5.12 -4.12 8.28
C GLY A 12 -5.36 -2.62 8.14
N PHE A 13 -4.75 -1.97 7.15
CA PHE A 13 -4.97 -0.56 6.84
C PHE A 13 -6.42 -0.27 6.43
N CYS A 14 -6.98 -1.12 5.57
CA CYS A 14 -8.35 -1.03 5.09
C CYS A 14 -9.38 -1.26 6.20
N GLN A 15 -9.16 -2.27 7.06
CA GLN A 15 -10.01 -2.55 8.21
C GLN A 15 -10.12 -1.36 9.16
N ARG A 16 -8.98 -0.72 9.50
CA ARG A 16 -8.97 0.49 10.36
C ARG A 16 -9.78 1.65 9.77
N ARG A 17 -9.91 1.70 8.45
CA ARG A 17 -10.64 2.74 7.71
C ARG A 17 -12.05 2.32 7.27
N LYS A 18 -12.50 1.11 7.64
CA LYS A 18 -13.80 0.56 7.23
C LYS A 18 -13.99 0.53 5.71
N ILE A 19 -12.92 0.23 4.98
CA ILE A 19 -12.94 0.10 3.52
C ILE A 19 -13.64 -1.21 3.12
N GLY A 20 -14.47 -1.17 2.08
CA GLY A 20 -15.23 -2.30 1.58
C GLY A 20 -14.36 -3.41 0.98
N ALA A 21 -14.89 -4.64 0.99
CA ALA A 21 -14.18 -5.83 0.51
C ALA A 21 -13.80 -5.75 -0.98
N ASP A 22 -14.56 -5.04 -1.81
CA ASP A 22 -14.26 -4.89 -3.23
C ASP A 22 -12.98 -4.08 -3.46
N VAL A 23 -12.77 -3.02 -2.68
CA VAL A 23 -11.58 -2.17 -2.74
C VAL A 23 -10.38 -2.94 -2.18
N ILE A 24 -10.57 -3.71 -1.11
CA ILE A 24 -9.53 -4.57 -0.54
C ILE A 24 -9.03 -5.55 -1.60
N ALA A 25 -9.93 -6.28 -2.26
CA ALA A 25 -9.58 -7.25 -3.29
C ALA A 25 -8.84 -6.62 -4.49
N LYS A 26 -9.25 -5.42 -4.92
CA LYS A 26 -8.55 -4.67 -5.98
C LYS A 26 -7.12 -4.32 -5.57
N GLY A 27 -6.91 -3.87 -4.34
CA GLY A 27 -5.57 -3.58 -3.81
C GLY A 27 -4.70 -4.83 -3.72
N GLU A 28 -5.25 -5.96 -3.28
CA GLU A 28 -4.53 -7.24 -3.24
C GLU A 28 -4.09 -7.71 -4.62
N ALA A 29 -4.91 -7.50 -5.66
CA ALA A 29 -4.55 -7.82 -7.03
C ALA A 29 -3.46 -6.91 -7.61
N ILE A 30 -3.32 -5.67 -7.11
CA ILE A 30 -2.22 -4.78 -7.48
C ILE A 30 -0.93 -5.24 -6.80
N ILE A 31 -0.99 -5.54 -5.50
CA ILE A 31 0.15 -6.03 -4.70
C ILE A 31 0.68 -7.36 -5.26
N GLU A 32 -0.20 -8.26 -5.68
CA GLU A 32 0.20 -9.57 -6.23
C GLU A 32 1.00 -9.45 -7.54
N LYS A 33 0.72 -8.42 -8.35
CA LYS A 33 1.39 -8.24 -9.64
C LYS A 33 2.83 -7.75 -9.47
N ASP A 34 3.05 -6.85 -8.52
CA ASP A 34 4.37 -6.28 -8.25
C ASP A 34 4.47 -5.83 -6.79
N PRO A 35 4.88 -6.74 -5.88
CA PRO A 35 4.96 -6.46 -4.45
C PRO A 35 6.03 -5.43 -4.11
N ASP A 36 7.16 -5.44 -4.82
CA ASP A 36 8.27 -4.52 -4.56
C ASP A 36 7.90 -3.10 -5.01
N TYR A 37 7.24 -2.95 -6.17
CA TYR A 37 6.74 -1.64 -6.62
C TYR A 37 5.74 -1.02 -5.63
N TRP A 38 4.82 -1.81 -5.07
CA TRP A 38 3.88 -1.29 -4.08
C TRP A 38 4.58 -0.81 -2.81
N ALA A 39 5.58 -1.57 -2.36
CA ALA A 39 6.38 -1.22 -1.18
C ALA A 39 7.17 0.07 -1.43
N ASP A 40 7.82 0.19 -2.59
CA ASP A 40 8.58 1.37 -2.99
C ASP A 40 7.69 2.61 -3.12
N GLN A 41 6.49 2.47 -3.70
CA GLN A 41 5.53 3.58 -3.78
C GLN A 41 5.14 4.08 -2.39
N THR A 42 4.85 3.16 -1.47
CA THR A 42 4.47 3.49 -0.08
C THR A 42 5.64 4.14 0.68
N MET A 43 6.88 3.66 0.47
CA MET A 43 8.07 4.24 1.07
C MET A 43 8.41 5.61 0.46
N GLY A 44 8.18 5.79 -0.83
CA GLY A 44 8.30 7.06 -1.54
C GLY A 44 7.35 8.12 -0.98
N ASP A 45 6.06 7.79 -0.84
CA ASP A 45 5.06 8.69 -0.25
C ASP A 45 5.44 9.11 1.19
N LEU A 46 5.96 8.17 1.98
CA LEU A 46 6.44 8.44 3.33
C LEU A 46 7.68 9.34 3.32
N LEU A 47 8.64 9.07 2.43
CA LEU A 47 9.86 9.85 2.27
C LEU A 47 9.56 11.28 1.81
N ASP A 48 8.65 11.47 0.87
CA ASP A 48 8.24 12.79 0.39
C ASP A 48 7.58 13.62 1.51
N ASN A 49 6.71 12.99 2.30
CA ASN A 49 6.07 13.62 3.45
C ASN A 49 7.10 14.06 4.52
N ILE A 50 8.09 13.20 4.84
CA ILE A 50 9.11 13.52 5.85
C ILE A 50 10.14 14.54 5.33
N SER A 51 10.52 14.46 4.06
CA SER A 51 11.55 15.32 3.47
C SER A 51 11.05 16.74 3.19
N GLY A 52 9.75 17.02 3.36
CA GLY A 52 9.16 18.33 3.12
C GLY A 52 9.16 18.71 1.63
N LYS A 53 9.38 17.74 0.74
CA LYS A 53 9.33 17.96 -0.70
C LYS A 53 7.86 18.14 -1.07
N ALA A 54 7.48 19.36 -1.44
CA ALA A 54 6.14 19.62 -1.96
C ALA A 54 5.93 18.73 -3.21
N PRO A 55 4.75 18.10 -3.38
CA PRO A 55 4.45 17.39 -4.62
C PRO A 55 4.58 18.38 -5.77
N GLY A 56 5.46 18.07 -6.72
CA GLY A 56 5.64 18.80 -7.96
C GLY A 56 4.50 18.57 -8.95
#